data_AF-A0A1I7EZA7-F1
#
_entry.id   AF-A0A1I7EZA7-F1
#
_cell.length_a   1.000
_cell.length_b   1.000
_cell.length_c   1.000
_cell.angle_alpha   90.00
_cell.angle_beta   90.00
_cell.angle_gamma   90.00
#
_symmetry.space_group_name_H-M   'P 1'
#
loop_
_entity.id
_entity.type
_entity.pdbx_description
1 polymer ?
#
loop_
_entity_poly.entity_id
_entity_poly.type
_entity_poly.pdbx_seq_one_letter_code
_entity_poly.pdbx_strand_id
1 'polypeptide(L)'
;MNKDYTERKLYIEDFLKKHISEKRRKHIRGVRETAIRMAEKFGADPEKAEIAALYHDMFKERDLDDLVLRYGLGDRYLGNRNLAHSKVAAAFMEQELGFRDPDLLNAVRFHTTGRPGMSVLEQILYLADACEPNRDYPGVEKLRELAFRDLDEACLFSLARTVTYVREQASPLDEDTLRAKEYYEERIMRTKMDNLNLVKEAAKALDERRGENIIALNVTGKSSFADYIVIAEGGSDRQTEALADNVEDRFAELGQELRGSEGWHNTGWILLDFGDIVVNVFTKGMREKYNLESVWGDCEQVPLDLEGEE
;
A
#
# COMPACT_ATOMS: atom_id res chain seq x y z
N MET A 1 -5.08 5.48 -26.41
CA MET A 1 -4.36 4.19 -26.54
C MET A 1 -3.12 4.45 -27.35
N ASN A 2 -1.94 4.25 -26.75
CA ASN A 2 -0.68 4.45 -27.46
C ASN A 2 -0.59 3.45 -28.62
N LYS A 3 -0.35 3.91 -29.86
CA LYS A 3 -0.31 3.02 -31.05
C LYS A 3 0.68 1.86 -30.88
N ASP A 4 1.72 2.08 -30.07
CA ASP A 4 2.76 1.10 -29.73
C ASP A 4 2.22 -0.07 -28.87
N TYR A 5 1.24 0.16 -27.99
CA TYR A 5 0.70 -0.91 -27.14
C TYR A 5 -0.32 -1.78 -27.88
N THR A 6 -1.04 -1.27 -28.88
CA THR A 6 -2.05 -2.04 -29.61
C THR A 6 -1.44 -3.25 -30.32
N GLU A 7 -0.34 -3.06 -31.05
CA GLU A 7 0.34 -4.17 -31.76
C GLU A 7 0.92 -5.19 -30.77
N ARG A 8 1.52 -4.71 -29.68
CA ARG A 8 2.09 -5.57 -28.63
C ARG A 8 1.03 -6.34 -27.85
N LYS A 9 -0.20 -5.82 -27.72
CA LYS A 9 -1.36 -6.56 -27.16
C LYS A 9 -1.80 -7.68 -28.09
N LEU A 10 -1.95 -7.38 -29.39
CA LEU A 10 -2.33 -8.40 -30.38
C LEU A 10 -1.30 -9.54 -30.44
N TYR A 11 -0.01 -9.20 -30.38
CA TYR A 11 1.07 -10.18 -30.33
C TYR A 11 0.93 -11.12 -29.13
N ILE A 12 0.82 -10.58 -27.91
CA ILE A 12 0.77 -11.42 -26.71
C ILE A 12 -0.50 -12.24 -26.65
N GLU A 13 -1.65 -11.70 -27.06
CA GLU A 13 -2.90 -12.47 -27.09
C GLU A 13 -2.81 -13.68 -28.04
N ASP A 14 -2.21 -13.51 -29.22
CA ASP A 14 -1.96 -14.61 -30.16
C ASP A 14 -0.94 -15.61 -29.59
N PHE A 15 0.15 -15.12 -28.99
CA PHE A 15 1.17 -15.95 -28.35
C PHE A 15 0.56 -16.83 -27.24
N LEU A 16 -0.19 -16.21 -26.32
CA LEU A 16 -0.84 -16.93 -25.21
C LEU A 16 -1.81 -17.99 -25.74
N LYS A 17 -2.59 -17.67 -26.78
CA LYS A 17 -3.54 -18.61 -27.38
C LYS A 17 -2.85 -19.85 -27.97
N LYS A 18 -1.66 -19.68 -28.54
CA LYS A 18 -0.89 -20.76 -29.20
C LYS A 18 -0.03 -21.57 -28.24
N HIS A 19 0.52 -20.94 -27.20
CA HIS A 19 1.60 -21.51 -26.41
C HIS A 19 1.25 -21.78 -24.94
N ILE A 20 0.12 -21.26 -24.44
CA ILE A 20 -0.24 -21.31 -23.03
C ILE A 20 -1.56 -22.05 -22.81
N SER A 21 -1.57 -22.93 -21.81
CA SER A 21 -2.73 -23.73 -21.42
C SER A 21 -3.95 -22.88 -21.08
N GLU A 22 -5.15 -23.44 -21.25
CA GLU A 22 -6.39 -22.75 -20.89
C GLU A 22 -6.42 -22.36 -19.40
N LYS A 23 -5.90 -23.23 -18.51
CA LYS A 23 -5.80 -22.96 -17.08
C LYS A 23 -4.96 -21.71 -16.81
N ARG A 24 -3.80 -21.59 -17.44
CA ARG A 24 -2.92 -20.42 -17.26
C ARG A 24 -3.47 -19.18 -17.94
N ARG A 25 -4.13 -19.30 -19.09
CA ARG A 25 -4.83 -18.18 -19.73
C ARG A 25 -5.97 -17.63 -18.86
N LYS A 26 -6.70 -18.49 -18.15
CA LYS A 26 -7.70 -18.07 -17.15
C LYS A 26 -7.07 -17.27 -16.02
N HIS A 27 -5.94 -17.75 -15.50
CA HIS A 27 -5.17 -17.05 -14.48
C HIS A 27 -4.68 -15.68 -14.97
N ILE A 28 -4.02 -15.60 -16.12
CA ILE A 28 -3.54 -14.35 -16.72
C ILE A 28 -4.69 -13.34 -16.91
N ARG A 29 -5.88 -13.80 -17.31
CA ARG A 29 -7.07 -12.95 -17.40
C ARG A 29 -7.48 -12.40 -16.03
N GLY A 30 -7.49 -13.24 -14.99
CA GLY A 30 -7.76 -12.81 -13.61
C GLY A 30 -6.75 -11.79 -13.10
N VAL A 31 -5.46 -11.98 -13.40
CA VAL A 31 -4.40 -11.02 -13.06
C VAL A 31 -4.62 -9.70 -13.79
N ARG A 32 -4.91 -9.74 -15.10
CA ARG A 32 -5.19 -8.53 -15.92
C ARG A 32 -6.36 -7.73 -15.35
N GLU A 33 -7.49 -8.37 -15.11
CA GLU A 33 -8.68 -7.69 -14.60
C GLU A 33 -8.45 -7.10 -13.20
N THR A 34 -7.75 -7.82 -12.33
CA THR A 34 -7.37 -7.33 -11.00
C THR A 34 -6.40 -6.15 -11.07
N ALA A 35 -5.35 -6.26 -11.90
CA ALA A 35 -4.31 -5.24 -12.04
C ALA A 35 -4.87 -3.92 -12.59
N ILE A 36 -5.76 -3.96 -13.58
CA ILE A 36 -6.44 -2.77 -14.12
C ILE A 36 -7.23 -2.06 -13.03
N ARG A 37 -8.06 -2.80 -12.28
CA ARG A 37 -8.87 -2.24 -11.19
C ARG A 37 -8.01 -1.62 -10.08
N MET A 38 -6.90 -2.26 -9.73
CA MET A 38 -5.96 -1.72 -8.76
C MET A 38 -5.25 -0.47 -9.31
N ALA A 39 -4.87 -0.45 -10.59
CA ALA A 39 -4.24 0.71 -11.21
C ALA A 39 -5.14 1.94 -11.18
N GLU A 40 -6.42 1.79 -11.54
CA GLU A 40 -7.42 2.86 -11.45
C GLU A 40 -7.56 3.40 -10.02
N LYS A 41 -7.52 2.52 -9.02
CA LYS A 41 -7.69 2.89 -7.62
C LYS A 41 -6.47 3.59 -7.01
N PHE A 42 -5.27 3.11 -7.32
CA PHE A 42 -4.01 3.61 -6.73
C PHE A 42 -3.28 4.60 -7.64
N GLY A 43 -3.89 5.04 -8.75
CA GLY A 43 -3.35 6.07 -9.63
C GLY A 43 -2.19 5.62 -10.52
N ALA A 44 -2.06 4.32 -10.80
CA ALA A 44 -1.11 3.81 -11.78
C ALA A 44 -1.74 3.82 -13.20
N ASP A 45 -0.91 3.73 -14.24
CA ASP A 45 -1.38 3.66 -15.63
C ASP A 45 -2.07 2.31 -15.90
N PRO A 46 -3.39 2.27 -16.17
CA PRO A 46 -4.12 1.02 -16.40
C PRO A 46 -3.68 0.28 -17.67
N GLU A 47 -3.20 1.01 -18.69
CA GLU A 47 -2.69 0.41 -19.93
C GLU A 47 -1.34 -0.30 -19.68
N LYS A 48 -0.47 0.26 -18.83
CA LYS A 48 0.75 -0.45 -18.38
C LYS A 48 0.42 -1.66 -17.52
N ALA A 49 -0.51 -1.54 -16.58
CA ALA A 49 -0.94 -2.65 -15.72
C ALA A 49 -1.49 -3.82 -16.55
N GLU A 50 -2.31 -3.53 -17.57
CA GLU A 50 -2.81 -4.52 -18.51
C GLU A 50 -1.69 -5.22 -19.28
N ILE A 51 -0.74 -4.48 -19.84
CA ILE A 51 0.39 -5.06 -20.58
C ILE A 51 1.24 -5.92 -19.66
N ALA A 52 1.63 -5.40 -18.50
CA ALA A 52 2.41 -6.15 -17.52
C ALA A 52 1.74 -7.49 -17.17
N ALA A 53 0.43 -7.46 -16.90
CA ALA A 53 -0.34 -8.66 -16.60
C ALA A 53 -0.43 -9.65 -17.76
N LEU A 54 -0.52 -9.19 -19.02
CA LEU A 54 -0.53 -10.11 -20.16
C LEU A 54 0.81 -10.83 -20.36
N TYR A 55 1.92 -10.16 -20.05
CA TYR A 55 3.27 -10.68 -20.28
C TYR A 55 3.87 -11.46 -19.09
N HIS A 56 3.43 -11.21 -17.85
CA HIS A 56 4.12 -11.70 -16.63
C HIS A 56 4.45 -13.21 -16.65
N ASP A 57 3.51 -14.02 -17.14
CA ASP A 57 3.59 -15.49 -17.10
C ASP A 57 3.75 -16.14 -18.49
N MET A 58 4.11 -15.36 -19.52
CA MET A 58 4.18 -15.85 -20.91
C MET A 58 5.17 -17.01 -21.12
N PHE A 59 6.11 -17.20 -20.20
CA PHE A 59 7.15 -18.23 -20.27
C PHE A 59 7.02 -19.31 -19.19
N LYS A 60 5.88 -19.39 -18.52
CA LYS A 60 5.68 -20.29 -17.36
C LYS A 60 5.60 -21.78 -17.69
N GLU A 61 5.26 -22.14 -18.94
CA GLU A 61 4.93 -23.52 -19.35
C GLU A 61 5.96 -24.17 -20.29
N ARG A 62 7.19 -23.62 -20.35
CA ARG A 62 8.30 -24.20 -21.13
C ARG A 62 9.60 -24.25 -20.33
N ASP A 63 10.57 -25.00 -20.85
CA ASP A 63 11.96 -24.89 -20.39
C ASP A 63 12.54 -23.53 -20.82
N LEU A 64 13.44 -22.98 -20.00
CA LEU A 64 13.96 -21.62 -20.14
C LEU A 64 15.48 -21.54 -20.15
N ASP A 65 16.22 -22.65 -20.03
CA ASP A 65 17.67 -22.60 -19.92
C ASP A 65 18.30 -21.99 -21.18
N ASP A 66 17.71 -22.27 -22.36
CA ASP A 66 18.11 -21.65 -23.63
C ASP A 66 17.99 -20.13 -23.60
N LEU A 67 16.90 -19.61 -23.02
CA LEU A 67 16.63 -18.18 -22.91
C LEU A 67 17.43 -17.52 -21.79
N VAL A 68 17.66 -18.21 -20.67
CA VAL A 68 18.50 -17.75 -19.57
C VAL A 68 19.93 -17.52 -20.07
N LEU A 69 20.47 -18.46 -20.85
CA LEU A 69 21.79 -18.33 -21.47
C LEU A 69 21.81 -17.24 -22.54
N ARG A 70 20.81 -17.21 -23.43
CA ARG A 70 20.70 -16.19 -24.50
C ARG A 70 20.68 -14.76 -23.96
N TYR A 71 19.95 -14.53 -22.87
CA TYR A 71 19.80 -13.20 -22.28
C TYR A 71 20.82 -12.90 -21.18
N GLY A 72 21.73 -13.84 -20.86
CA GLY A 72 22.77 -13.64 -19.87
C GLY A 72 22.25 -13.36 -18.46
N LEU A 73 21.16 -14.03 -18.04
CA LEU A 73 20.50 -13.76 -16.74
C LEU A 73 21.27 -14.33 -15.54
N GLY A 74 22.23 -15.24 -15.79
CA GLY A 74 23.10 -15.85 -14.78
C GLY A 74 22.64 -17.23 -14.31
N ASP A 75 23.59 -18.01 -13.79
CA ASP A 75 23.43 -19.45 -13.54
C ASP A 75 22.36 -19.78 -12.49
N ARG A 76 22.03 -18.84 -11.59
CA ARG A 76 21.00 -19.03 -10.55
C ARG A 76 19.59 -19.28 -11.10
N TYR A 77 19.35 -18.95 -12.37
CA TYR A 77 18.08 -19.15 -13.03
C TYR A 77 18.01 -20.44 -13.85
N LEU A 78 19.16 -21.10 -14.08
CA LEU A 78 19.21 -22.38 -14.81
C LEU A 78 18.55 -23.49 -13.98
N GLY A 79 17.71 -24.30 -14.62
CA GLY A 79 16.94 -25.36 -13.96
C GLY A 79 15.88 -24.85 -12.97
N ASN A 80 15.71 -23.53 -12.80
CA ASN A 80 14.72 -22.93 -11.90
C ASN A 80 13.70 -22.09 -12.67
N ARG A 81 12.83 -22.78 -13.42
CA ARG A 81 11.76 -22.14 -14.22
C ARG A 81 10.88 -21.18 -13.40
N ASN A 82 10.58 -21.54 -12.15
CA ASN A 82 9.72 -20.73 -11.28
C ASN A 82 10.34 -19.38 -10.97
N LEU A 83 11.66 -19.27 -10.92
CA LEU A 83 12.35 -17.99 -10.71
C LEU A 83 12.72 -17.32 -12.05
N ALA A 84 13.04 -18.10 -13.08
CA ALA A 84 13.54 -17.62 -14.36
C ALA A 84 12.49 -16.93 -15.24
N HIS A 85 11.23 -17.40 -15.24
CA HIS A 85 10.22 -16.94 -16.21
C HIS A 85 9.97 -15.43 -16.16
N SER A 86 9.95 -14.81 -14.97
CA SER A 86 9.76 -13.37 -14.81
C SER A 86 10.91 -12.57 -15.41
N LYS A 87 12.15 -13.01 -15.18
CA LYS A 87 13.37 -12.38 -15.71
C LYS A 87 13.47 -12.55 -17.23
N VAL A 88 13.16 -13.75 -17.73
CA VAL A 88 13.13 -14.06 -19.17
C VAL A 88 12.03 -13.27 -19.88
N ALA A 89 10.83 -13.15 -19.31
CA ALA A 89 9.75 -12.36 -19.89
C ALA A 89 10.15 -10.89 -20.03
N ALA A 90 10.71 -10.29 -18.98
CA ALA A 90 11.18 -8.90 -19.02
C ALA A 90 12.32 -8.71 -20.04
N ALA A 91 13.29 -9.63 -20.11
CA ALA A 91 14.38 -9.56 -21.08
C ALA A 91 13.88 -9.70 -22.53
N PHE A 92 12.93 -10.60 -22.78
CA PHE A 92 12.29 -10.76 -24.09
C PHE A 92 11.52 -9.49 -24.50
N MET A 93 10.73 -8.92 -23.59
CA MET A 93 10.04 -7.65 -23.82
C MET A 93 11.03 -6.54 -24.22
N GLU A 94 12.13 -6.42 -23.50
CA GLU A 94 13.15 -5.40 -23.75
C GLU A 94 13.92 -5.61 -25.05
N GLN A 95 14.41 -6.83 -25.30
CA GLN A 95 15.35 -7.12 -26.39
C GLN A 95 14.66 -7.43 -27.72
N GLU A 96 13.52 -8.11 -27.68
CA GLU A 96 12.84 -8.61 -28.90
C GLU A 96 11.64 -7.75 -29.29
N LEU A 97 10.92 -7.19 -28.31
CA LEU A 97 9.73 -6.37 -28.56
C LEU A 97 9.97 -4.86 -28.43
N GLY A 98 11.18 -4.46 -28.03
CA GLY A 98 11.61 -3.07 -27.98
C GLY A 98 10.95 -2.24 -26.88
N PHE A 99 10.42 -2.85 -25.82
CA PHE A 99 9.95 -2.10 -24.65
C PHE A 99 11.14 -1.36 -24.00
N ARG A 100 10.91 -0.12 -23.58
CA ARG A 100 11.92 0.76 -22.96
C ARG A 100 11.49 1.36 -21.63
N ASP A 101 10.24 1.15 -21.23
CA ASP A 101 9.70 1.66 -19.97
C ASP A 101 10.22 0.80 -18.80
N PRO A 102 11.10 1.33 -17.94
CA PRO A 102 11.70 0.55 -16.87
C PRO A 102 10.66 0.14 -15.81
N ASP A 103 9.61 0.93 -15.60
CA ASP A 103 8.57 0.64 -14.63
C ASP A 103 7.76 -0.61 -15.06
N LEU A 104 7.36 -0.64 -16.33
CA LEU A 104 6.67 -1.79 -16.93
C LEU A 104 7.55 -3.05 -16.93
N LEU A 105 8.82 -2.91 -17.36
CA LEU A 105 9.77 -4.02 -17.41
C LEU A 105 10.06 -4.58 -16.02
N ASN A 106 10.18 -3.71 -15.00
CA ASN A 106 10.43 -4.13 -13.63
C ASN A 106 9.21 -4.80 -13.01
N ALA A 107 7.99 -4.33 -13.30
CA ALA A 107 6.77 -4.99 -12.85
C ALA A 107 6.77 -6.46 -13.28
N VAL A 108 7.04 -6.74 -14.55
CA VAL A 108 7.18 -8.11 -15.07
C VAL A 108 8.38 -8.84 -14.45
N ARG A 109 9.53 -8.17 -14.33
CA ARG A 109 10.78 -8.77 -13.84
C ARG A 109 10.69 -9.23 -12.38
N PHE A 110 9.96 -8.51 -11.53
CA PHE A 110 9.94 -8.73 -10.08
C PHE A 110 8.62 -9.28 -9.54
N HIS A 111 7.61 -9.56 -10.39
CA HIS A 111 6.31 -10.07 -9.94
C HIS A 111 6.37 -11.37 -9.13
N THR A 112 7.45 -12.15 -9.24
CA THR A 112 7.61 -13.42 -8.51
C THR A 112 8.22 -13.26 -7.13
N THR A 113 9.21 -12.38 -7.03
CA THR A 113 10.06 -12.25 -5.83
C THR A 113 9.70 -11.01 -5.01
N GLY A 114 9.09 -10.01 -5.63
CA GLY A 114 9.17 -8.63 -5.17
C GLY A 114 10.60 -8.09 -5.24
N ARG A 115 10.77 -6.85 -4.78
CA ARG A 115 12.07 -6.24 -4.44
C ARG A 115 11.86 -5.06 -3.48
N PRO A 116 12.90 -4.53 -2.82
CA PRO A 116 12.80 -3.29 -2.05
C PRO A 116 12.33 -2.11 -2.93
N GLY A 117 11.40 -1.32 -2.41
CA GLY A 117 10.92 -0.09 -3.06
C GLY A 117 10.31 -0.32 -4.43
N MET A 118 9.46 -1.35 -4.58
CA MET A 118 8.66 -1.52 -5.80
C MET A 118 7.83 -0.27 -6.06
N SER A 119 7.72 0.12 -7.34
CA SER A 119 6.76 1.12 -7.77
C SER A 119 5.32 0.66 -7.51
N VAL A 120 4.36 1.59 -7.61
CA VAL A 120 2.93 1.26 -7.53
C VAL A 120 2.55 0.20 -8.58
N LEU A 121 3.10 0.28 -9.79
CA LEU A 121 2.83 -0.71 -10.85
C LEU A 121 3.41 -2.09 -10.51
N GLU A 122 4.63 -2.13 -9.98
CA GLU A 122 5.27 -3.36 -9.52
C GLU A 122 4.49 -4.02 -8.38
N GLN A 123 4.07 -3.25 -7.39
CA GLN A 123 3.22 -3.71 -6.28
C GLN A 123 1.89 -4.26 -6.80
N ILE A 124 1.24 -3.55 -7.72
CA ILE A 124 -0.01 -3.98 -8.33
C ILE A 124 0.16 -5.33 -9.02
N LEU A 125 1.19 -5.50 -9.86
CA LEU A 125 1.35 -6.77 -10.59
C LEU A 125 1.69 -7.92 -9.65
N TYR A 126 2.58 -7.69 -8.67
CA TYR A 126 2.94 -8.65 -7.64
C TYR A 126 1.71 -9.12 -6.84
N LEU A 127 0.86 -8.19 -6.42
CA LEU A 127 -0.34 -8.51 -5.64
C LEU A 127 -1.46 -9.12 -6.49
N ALA A 128 -1.67 -8.62 -7.71
CA ALA A 128 -2.69 -9.15 -8.61
C ALA A 128 -2.43 -10.63 -8.96
N ASP A 129 -1.17 -11.02 -9.18
CA ASP A 129 -0.81 -12.44 -9.37
C ASP A 129 -1.18 -13.29 -8.15
N ALA A 130 -0.92 -12.77 -6.95
CA ALA A 130 -1.19 -13.46 -5.71
C ALA A 130 -2.68 -13.52 -5.34
N CYS A 131 -3.49 -12.53 -5.71
CA CYS A 131 -4.85 -12.36 -5.18
C CYS A 131 -5.99 -12.46 -6.21
N GLU A 132 -5.68 -12.69 -7.50
CA GLU A 132 -6.71 -12.77 -8.55
C GLU A 132 -7.84 -13.77 -8.24
N PRO A 133 -9.05 -13.60 -8.81
CA PRO A 133 -10.25 -14.31 -8.36
C PRO A 133 -10.20 -15.84 -8.43
N ASN A 134 -9.33 -16.42 -9.26
CA ASN A 134 -9.17 -17.87 -9.38
C ASN A 134 -8.17 -18.46 -8.37
N ARG A 135 -7.48 -17.63 -7.57
CA ARG A 135 -6.60 -18.10 -6.49
C ARG A 135 -7.44 -18.62 -5.33
N ASP A 136 -7.08 -19.81 -4.86
CA ASP A 136 -7.73 -20.46 -3.73
C ASP A 136 -6.64 -21.07 -2.83
N TYR A 137 -6.37 -20.38 -1.71
CA TYR A 137 -5.43 -20.82 -0.69
C TYR A 137 -5.73 -20.12 0.65
N PRO A 138 -5.33 -20.71 1.80
CA PRO A 138 -5.63 -20.15 3.11
C PRO A 138 -5.12 -18.72 3.26
N GLY A 139 -5.98 -17.74 3.56
CA GLY A 139 -5.59 -16.34 3.74
C GLY A 139 -5.67 -15.46 2.49
N VAL A 140 -6.07 -15.99 1.33
CA VAL A 140 -6.24 -15.20 0.10
C VAL A 140 -7.29 -14.09 0.26
N GLU A 141 -8.37 -14.32 1.02
CA GLU A 141 -9.40 -13.29 1.24
C GLU A 141 -8.86 -12.09 2.01
N LYS A 142 -8.00 -12.33 3.00
CA LYS A 142 -7.34 -11.23 3.72
C LYS A 142 -6.40 -10.46 2.80
N LEU A 143 -5.66 -11.17 1.94
CA LEU A 143 -4.82 -10.51 0.93
C LEU A 143 -5.65 -9.67 -0.05
N ARG A 144 -6.83 -10.14 -0.48
CA ARG A 144 -7.73 -9.37 -1.35
C ARG A 144 -8.23 -8.10 -0.68
N GLU A 145 -8.63 -8.19 0.58
CA GLU A 145 -9.03 -7.01 1.37
C GLU A 145 -7.90 -6.00 1.46
N LEU A 146 -6.70 -6.45 1.87
CA LEU A 146 -5.51 -5.60 2.00
C LEU A 146 -5.09 -4.99 0.67
N ALA A 147 -5.08 -5.77 -0.42
CA ALA A 147 -4.63 -5.32 -1.74
C ALA A 147 -5.47 -4.15 -2.29
N PHE A 148 -6.74 -4.02 -1.85
CA PHE A 148 -7.59 -2.87 -2.17
C PHE A 148 -7.69 -1.86 -1.02
N ARG A 149 -6.89 -1.99 0.02
CA ARG A 149 -6.83 -1.00 1.12
C ARG A 149 -5.48 -0.29 1.12
N ASP A 150 -4.40 -1.05 1.24
CA ASP A 150 -3.05 -0.56 1.39
C ASP A 150 -2.06 -1.52 0.69
N LEU A 151 -1.34 -1.00 -0.32
CA LEU A 151 -0.41 -1.79 -1.12
C LEU A 151 0.81 -2.26 -0.31
N ASP A 152 1.31 -1.45 0.62
CA ASP A 152 2.49 -1.77 1.42
C ASP A 152 2.17 -2.89 2.42
N GLU A 153 1.03 -2.79 3.12
CA GLU A 153 0.55 -3.85 4.02
C GLU A 153 0.25 -5.14 3.25
N ALA A 154 -0.37 -5.05 2.07
CA ALA A 154 -0.67 -6.21 1.24
C ALA A 154 0.61 -6.88 0.73
N CYS A 155 1.61 -6.10 0.31
CA CYS A 155 2.92 -6.60 -0.10
C CYS A 155 3.60 -7.33 1.06
N LEU A 156 3.65 -6.71 2.24
CA LEU A 156 4.21 -7.35 3.43
C LEU A 156 3.49 -8.66 3.77
N PHE A 157 2.15 -8.67 3.75
CA PHE A 157 1.35 -9.86 4.03
C PHE A 157 1.67 -11.00 3.04
N SER A 158 1.72 -10.70 1.74
CA SER A 158 2.06 -11.67 0.69
C SER A 158 3.51 -12.19 0.81
N LEU A 159 4.46 -11.29 1.04
CA LEU A 159 5.88 -11.63 1.19
C LEU A 159 6.11 -12.51 2.42
N ALA A 160 5.57 -12.14 3.58
CA ALA A 160 5.71 -12.91 4.83
C ALA A 160 5.17 -14.33 4.67
N ARG A 161 4.02 -14.49 3.99
CA ARG A 161 3.46 -15.81 3.68
C ARG A 161 4.33 -16.62 2.72
N THR A 162 4.88 -15.98 1.70
CA THR A 162 5.80 -16.62 0.75
C THR A 162 7.05 -17.12 1.50
N VAL A 163 7.62 -16.31 2.38
CA VAL A 163 8.77 -16.71 3.22
C VAL A 163 8.44 -17.92 4.09
N THR A 164 7.29 -17.91 4.77
CA THR A 164 6.84 -19.05 5.60
C THR A 164 6.67 -20.31 4.76
N TYR A 165 5.94 -20.21 3.64
CA TYR A 165 5.69 -21.35 2.75
C TYR A 165 6.99 -21.95 2.20
N VAL A 166 7.91 -21.13 1.68
CA VAL A 166 9.17 -21.62 1.11
C VAL A 166 10.06 -22.28 2.17
N ARG A 167 10.08 -21.74 3.40
CA ARG A 167 10.79 -22.34 4.54
C ARG A 167 10.21 -23.69 4.94
N GLU A 168 8.88 -23.81 4.98
CA GLU A 168 8.20 -25.09 5.25
C GLU A 168 8.50 -26.16 4.19
N GLN A 169 8.73 -25.74 2.94
CA GLN A 169 9.13 -26.64 1.84
C GLN A 169 10.65 -26.92 1.79
N ALA A 170 11.44 -26.45 2.77
CA ALA A 170 12.90 -26.57 2.81
C ALA A 170 13.59 -26.13 1.50
N SER A 171 12.99 -25.19 0.77
CA SER A 171 13.49 -24.70 -0.50
C SER A 171 14.32 -23.42 -0.31
N PRO A 172 15.31 -23.14 -1.18
CA PRO A 172 16.06 -21.88 -1.12
C PRO A 172 15.12 -20.69 -1.35
N LEU A 173 15.20 -19.71 -0.47
CA LEU A 173 14.45 -18.46 -0.57
C LEU A 173 15.27 -17.44 -1.35
N ASP A 174 14.61 -16.71 -2.26
CA ASP A 174 15.27 -15.67 -3.03
C ASP A 174 15.59 -14.45 -2.16
N GLU A 175 16.78 -13.88 -2.36
CA GLU A 175 17.26 -12.74 -1.58
C GLU A 175 16.40 -11.48 -1.82
N ASP A 176 15.88 -11.27 -3.03
CA ASP A 176 15.01 -10.12 -3.33
C ASP A 176 13.72 -10.19 -2.49
N THR A 177 13.19 -11.39 -2.23
CA THR A 177 12.00 -11.59 -1.39
C THR A 177 12.26 -11.25 0.08
N LEU A 178 13.42 -11.63 0.63
CA LEU A 178 13.79 -11.28 1.99
C LEU A 178 13.96 -9.77 2.15
N ARG A 179 14.75 -9.16 1.26
CA ARG A 179 14.99 -7.72 1.28
C ARG A 179 13.71 -6.93 1.06
N ALA A 180 12.81 -7.39 0.19
CA ALA A 180 11.50 -6.77 -0.01
C ALA A 180 10.67 -6.82 1.28
N LYS A 181 10.62 -7.98 1.96
CA LYS A 181 9.89 -8.13 3.21
C LYS A 181 10.42 -7.15 4.26
N GLU A 182 11.73 -7.14 4.49
CA GLU A 182 12.39 -6.25 5.45
C GLU A 182 12.11 -4.78 5.12
N TYR A 183 12.20 -4.39 3.84
CA TYR A 183 11.89 -3.04 3.39
C TYR A 183 10.47 -2.59 3.76
N TYR A 184 9.47 -3.45 3.53
CA TYR A 184 8.07 -3.11 3.86
C TYR A 184 7.81 -3.13 5.36
N GLU A 185 8.42 -4.05 6.12
CA GLU A 185 8.37 -4.04 7.59
C GLU A 185 8.90 -2.71 8.15
N GLU A 186 10.10 -2.30 7.74
CA GLU A 186 10.72 -1.06 8.17
C GLU A 186 9.91 0.17 7.75
N ARG A 187 9.40 0.18 6.52
CA ARG A 187 8.60 1.28 5.98
C ARG A 187 7.31 1.47 6.77
N ILE A 188 6.56 0.39 7.02
CA ILE A 188 5.32 0.43 7.79
C ILE A 188 5.60 0.85 9.24
N MET A 189 6.65 0.30 9.86
CA MET A 189 7.05 0.69 11.22
C MET A 189 7.41 2.18 11.31
N ARG A 190 8.15 2.70 10.33
CA ARG A 190 8.52 4.12 10.26
C ARG A 190 7.28 5.00 10.12
N THR A 191 6.38 4.71 9.17
CA THR A 191 5.13 5.46 9.01
C THR A 191 4.32 5.48 10.30
N LYS A 192 4.18 4.33 10.98
CA LYS A 192 3.47 4.25 12.25
C LYS A 192 4.12 5.10 13.34
N MET A 193 5.46 5.12 13.41
CA MET A 193 6.19 5.94 14.36
C MET A 193 6.05 7.44 14.06
N ASP A 194 6.10 7.82 12.79
CA ASP A 194 5.93 9.21 12.35
C ASP A 194 4.52 9.71 12.68
N ASN A 195 3.48 8.93 12.38
CA ASN A 195 2.10 9.24 12.73
C ASN A 195 1.91 9.37 14.25
N LEU A 196 2.52 8.47 15.04
CA LEU A 196 2.50 8.55 16.50
C LEU A 196 3.18 9.83 17.02
N ASN A 197 4.29 10.24 16.42
CA ASN A 197 4.97 11.49 16.79
C ASN A 197 4.08 12.70 16.48
N LEU A 198 3.43 12.72 15.32
CA LEU A 198 2.48 13.79 14.95
C LEU A 198 1.28 13.86 15.91
N VAL A 199 0.75 12.73 16.36
CA VAL A 199 -0.29 12.68 17.40
C VAL A 199 0.18 13.34 18.70
N LYS A 200 1.41 13.05 19.13
CA LYS A 200 2.00 13.68 20.33
C LYS A 200 2.22 15.18 20.13
N GLU A 201 2.65 15.61 18.95
CA GLU A 201 2.80 17.04 18.63
C GLU A 201 1.46 17.77 18.60
N ALA A 202 0.39 17.14 18.09
CA ALA A 202 -0.97 17.67 18.19
C ALA A 202 -1.38 17.87 19.66
N ALA A 203 -1.18 16.85 20.49
CA ALA A 203 -1.51 16.90 21.91
C ALA A 203 -0.74 18.00 22.64
N LYS A 204 0.56 18.16 22.39
CA LYS A 204 1.36 19.25 22.94
C LYS A 204 0.87 20.63 22.48
N ALA A 205 0.57 20.80 21.20
CA ALA A 205 0.04 22.06 20.69
C ALA A 205 -1.31 22.42 21.33
N LEU A 206 -2.14 21.43 21.63
CA LEU A 206 -3.39 21.64 22.38
C LEU A 206 -3.09 22.03 23.84
N ASP A 207 -2.18 21.34 24.50
CA ASP A 207 -1.80 21.60 25.89
C ASP A 207 -1.14 22.98 26.10
N GLU A 208 -0.31 23.43 25.16
CA GLU A 208 0.32 24.77 25.15
C GLU A 208 -0.71 25.92 25.20
N ARG A 209 -1.92 25.68 24.70
CA ARG A 209 -3.05 26.61 24.76
C ARG A 209 -4.07 26.26 25.84
N ARG A 210 -3.67 25.43 26.80
CA ARG A 210 -4.46 24.95 27.94
C ARG A 210 -5.73 24.22 27.49
N GLY A 211 -5.60 23.38 26.47
CA GLY A 211 -6.64 22.43 26.13
C GLY A 211 -6.86 21.45 27.28
N GLU A 212 -8.12 21.10 27.52
CA GLU A 212 -8.51 20.18 28.60
C GLU A 212 -8.90 18.82 28.04
N ASN A 213 -8.82 17.78 28.87
CA ASN A 213 -9.27 16.41 28.56
C ASN A 213 -8.74 15.90 27.20
N ILE A 214 -7.46 16.16 26.91
CA ILE A 214 -6.81 15.78 25.66
C ILE A 214 -6.64 14.26 25.64
N ILE A 215 -7.20 13.61 24.64
CA ILE A 215 -7.04 12.17 24.41
C ILE A 215 -6.69 11.91 22.95
N ALA A 216 -6.03 10.78 22.70
CA ALA A 216 -5.80 10.29 21.35
C ALA A 216 -6.18 8.81 21.26
N LEU A 217 -6.89 8.46 20.19
CA LEU A 217 -7.42 7.12 19.93
C LEU A 217 -6.76 6.57 18.67
N ASN A 218 -6.22 5.35 18.75
CA ASN A 218 -5.75 4.59 17.61
C ASN A 218 -6.94 3.85 16.94
N VAL A 219 -7.40 4.37 15.82
CA VAL A 219 -8.52 3.84 15.04
C VAL A 219 -8.07 3.06 13.79
N THR A 220 -6.76 2.84 13.64
CA THR A 220 -6.15 2.09 12.53
C THR A 220 -6.86 0.76 12.28
N GLY A 221 -7.31 0.53 11.05
CA GLY A 221 -8.00 -0.70 10.65
C GLY A 221 -9.44 -0.85 11.13
N LYS A 222 -9.94 0.06 11.98
CA LYS A 222 -11.37 0.22 12.33
C LYS A 222 -12.01 1.36 11.54
N SER A 223 -11.23 2.39 11.24
CA SER A 223 -11.61 3.51 10.38
C SER A 223 -10.99 3.37 8.98
N SER A 224 -11.67 3.92 7.97
CA SER A 224 -11.16 4.03 6.60
C SER A 224 -10.65 5.43 6.25
N PHE A 225 -10.80 6.41 7.14
CA PHE A 225 -10.50 7.82 6.87
C PHE A 225 -9.28 8.35 7.63
N ALA A 226 -8.87 7.70 8.73
CA ALA A 226 -7.71 8.09 9.53
C ALA A 226 -7.20 6.89 10.34
N ASP A 227 -5.96 6.99 10.82
CA ASP A 227 -5.34 6.05 11.75
C ASP A 227 -5.48 6.50 13.21
N TYR A 228 -5.53 7.81 13.43
CA TYR A 228 -5.63 8.41 14.76
C TYR A 228 -6.67 9.52 14.82
N ILE A 229 -7.37 9.58 15.96
CA ILE A 229 -8.26 10.69 16.30
C ILE A 229 -7.75 11.32 17.59
N VAL A 230 -7.43 12.62 17.54
CA VAL A 230 -7.10 13.42 18.72
C VAL A 230 -8.33 14.24 19.09
N ILE A 231 -8.67 14.29 20.38
CA ILE A 231 -9.84 15.00 20.89
C ILE A 231 -9.42 15.87 22.06
N ALA A 232 -9.82 17.14 22.08
CA ALA A 232 -9.59 18.05 23.19
C ALA A 232 -10.77 18.99 23.44
N GLU A 233 -10.80 19.57 24.64
CA GLU A 233 -11.77 20.58 25.05
C GLU A 233 -11.14 21.97 25.17
N GLY A 234 -11.88 22.98 24.72
CA GLY A 234 -11.68 24.38 25.03
C GLY A 234 -12.80 24.89 25.94
N GLY A 235 -12.47 25.83 26.84
CA GLY A 235 -13.41 26.47 27.75
C GLY A 235 -14.34 27.50 27.10
N SER A 236 -14.10 27.88 25.85
CA SER A 236 -14.94 28.79 25.06
C SER A 236 -14.69 28.63 23.56
N ASP A 237 -15.61 29.08 22.70
CA ASP A 237 -15.44 29.04 21.24
C ASP A 237 -14.13 29.68 20.78
N ARG A 238 -13.76 30.83 21.36
CA ARG A 238 -12.51 31.52 21.06
C ARG A 238 -11.27 30.70 21.45
N GLN A 239 -11.34 29.93 22.54
CA GLN A 239 -10.24 29.04 22.92
C GLN A 239 -10.19 27.82 22.00
N THR A 240 -11.35 27.27 21.62
CA THR A 240 -11.45 26.18 20.64
C THR A 240 -10.80 26.57 19.31
N GLU A 241 -11.04 27.79 18.82
CA GLU A 241 -10.36 28.34 17.63
C GLU A 241 -8.84 28.46 17.86
N ALA A 242 -8.41 29.06 18.97
CA ALA A 242 -6.98 29.21 19.27
C ALA A 242 -6.23 27.87 19.45
N LEU A 243 -6.92 26.83 19.93
CA LEU A 243 -6.41 25.47 20.02
C LEU A 243 -6.21 24.86 18.64
N ALA A 244 -7.23 24.98 17.78
CA ALA A 244 -7.18 24.49 16.41
C ALA A 244 -6.10 25.20 15.58
N ASP A 245 -6.03 26.53 15.65
CA ASP A 245 -4.99 27.33 14.99
C ASP A 245 -3.58 26.88 15.41
N ASN A 246 -3.36 26.63 16.71
CA ASN A 246 -2.03 26.21 17.20
C ASN A 246 -1.63 24.82 16.68
N VAL A 247 -2.60 23.92 16.52
CA VAL A 247 -2.35 22.60 15.92
C VAL A 247 -2.02 22.75 14.44
N GLU A 248 -2.77 23.56 13.70
CA GLU A 248 -2.50 23.82 12.28
C GLU A 248 -1.11 24.42 12.07
N ASP A 249 -0.74 25.45 12.84
CA ASP A 249 0.58 26.06 12.80
C ASP A 249 1.70 25.04 13.09
N ARG A 250 1.53 24.22 14.15
CA ARG A 250 2.50 23.17 14.51
C ARG A 250 2.66 22.14 13.40
N PHE A 251 1.57 21.71 12.76
CA PHE A 251 1.62 20.74 11.67
C PHE A 251 2.27 21.33 10.42
N ALA A 252 2.00 22.60 10.11
CA ALA A 252 2.64 23.31 9.01
C ALA A 252 4.17 23.43 9.21
N GLU A 253 4.64 23.69 10.44
CA GLU A 253 6.07 23.70 10.78
C GLU A 253 6.75 22.32 10.57
N LEU A 254 5.99 21.24 10.76
CA LEU A 254 6.42 19.86 10.53
C LEU A 254 6.23 19.40 9.07
N GLY A 255 5.81 20.31 8.18
CA GLY A 255 5.58 20.02 6.77
C GLY A 255 4.34 19.18 6.48
N GLN A 256 3.40 19.12 7.43
CA GLN A 256 2.10 18.47 7.25
C GLN A 256 1.07 19.51 6.79
N GLU A 257 0.37 19.21 5.70
CA GLU A 257 -0.66 20.09 5.14
C GLU A 257 -2.04 19.76 5.70
N LEU A 258 -2.81 20.80 6.06
CA LEU A 258 -4.22 20.66 6.38
C LEU A 258 -4.99 20.32 5.09
N ARG A 259 -5.59 19.12 5.05
CA ARG A 259 -6.37 18.65 3.88
C ARG A 259 -7.76 19.25 3.87
N GLY A 260 -8.34 19.43 5.04
CA GLY A 260 -9.67 19.98 5.22
C GLY A 260 -9.92 20.41 6.66
N SER A 261 -10.88 21.30 6.85
CA SER A 261 -11.36 21.68 8.17
C SER A 261 -12.84 22.01 8.14
N GLU A 262 -13.50 21.82 9.28
CA GLU A 262 -14.91 22.14 9.47
C GLU A 262 -15.13 22.85 10.82
N GLY A 263 -16.22 23.61 10.91
CA GLY A 263 -16.74 24.07 12.21
C GLY A 263 -16.08 25.34 12.80
N TRP A 264 -15.38 26.14 12.00
CA TRP A 264 -14.90 27.45 12.43
C TRP A 264 -16.05 28.45 12.74
N HIS A 265 -15.74 29.50 13.52
CA HIS A 265 -16.62 30.64 13.81
C HIS A 265 -17.83 30.32 14.72
N ASN A 266 -17.58 30.15 16.01
CA ASN A 266 -18.59 29.96 17.07
C ASN A 266 -19.54 28.75 16.89
N THR A 267 -19.05 27.63 16.36
CA THR A 267 -19.84 26.38 16.31
C THR A 267 -19.66 25.52 17.56
N GLY A 268 -18.58 25.75 18.32
CA GLY A 268 -18.18 24.94 19.46
C GLY A 268 -17.61 23.57 19.12
N TRP A 269 -17.39 23.24 17.84
CA TRP A 269 -16.68 22.04 17.38
C TRP A 269 -15.89 22.36 16.12
N ILE A 270 -14.57 22.21 16.19
CA ILE A 270 -13.68 22.33 15.03
C ILE A 270 -13.08 20.96 14.74
N LEU A 271 -13.09 20.57 13.46
CA LEU A 271 -12.42 19.39 12.95
C LEU A 271 -11.30 19.82 12.02
N LEU A 272 -10.10 19.27 12.23
CA LEU A 272 -8.94 19.41 11.36
C LEU A 272 -8.57 18.04 10.80
N ASP A 273 -8.51 17.92 9.48
CA ASP A 273 -8.15 16.70 8.77
C ASP A 273 -6.76 16.82 8.15
N PHE A 274 -5.81 16.04 8.66
CA PHE A 274 -4.44 15.92 8.13
C PHE A 274 -4.22 14.59 7.38
N GLY A 275 -5.29 13.83 7.10
CA GLY A 275 -5.24 12.50 6.51
C GLY A 275 -5.25 11.41 7.57
N ASP A 276 -4.08 10.85 7.89
CA ASP A 276 -3.98 9.74 8.84
C ASP A 276 -4.29 10.17 10.29
N ILE A 277 -4.37 11.48 10.53
CA ILE A 277 -4.64 12.07 11.84
C ILE A 277 -5.75 13.09 11.69
N VAL A 278 -6.80 12.93 12.49
CA VAL A 278 -7.90 13.89 12.60
C VAL A 278 -7.91 14.47 14.00
N VAL A 279 -7.92 15.81 14.11
CA VAL A 279 -7.98 16.51 15.39
C VAL A 279 -9.34 17.15 15.55
N ASN A 280 -10.02 16.84 16.65
CA ASN A 280 -11.31 17.41 17.01
C ASN A 280 -11.15 18.27 18.26
N VAL A 281 -11.48 19.54 18.15
CA VAL A 281 -11.49 20.46 19.29
C VAL A 281 -12.92 20.86 19.58
N PHE A 282 -13.40 20.57 20.78
CA PHE A 282 -14.77 20.83 21.20
C PHE A 282 -14.81 21.89 22.29
N THR A 283 -15.95 22.56 22.42
CA THR A 283 -16.39 23.05 23.73
C THR A 283 -16.95 21.89 24.53
N LYS A 284 -16.89 21.96 25.87
CA LYS A 284 -17.40 20.89 26.75
C LYS A 284 -18.81 20.42 26.39
N GLY A 285 -19.74 21.35 26.17
CA GLY A 285 -21.12 21.02 25.83
C GLY A 285 -21.26 20.32 24.46
N MET A 286 -20.43 20.66 23.49
CA MET A 286 -20.44 19.98 22.19
C MET A 286 -19.80 18.60 22.26
N ARG A 287 -18.74 18.41 23.05
CA ARG A 287 -18.14 17.07 23.24
C ARG A 287 -19.14 16.09 23.85
N GLU A 288 -19.86 16.52 24.89
CA GLU A 288 -20.93 15.71 25.51
C GLU A 288 -22.06 15.37 24.52
N LYS A 289 -22.40 16.31 23.63
CA LYS A 289 -23.45 16.13 22.62
C LYS A 289 -23.06 15.17 21.50
N TYR A 290 -21.85 15.31 20.94
CA TYR A 290 -21.37 14.48 19.83
C TYR A 290 -20.83 13.13 20.30
N ASN A 291 -20.19 13.10 21.47
CA ASN A 291 -19.74 11.90 22.17
C ASN A 291 -19.02 10.89 21.26
N LEU A 292 -17.97 11.36 20.55
CA LEU A 292 -17.20 10.53 19.62
C LEU A 292 -16.59 9.32 20.33
N GLU A 293 -16.30 9.44 21.62
CA GLU A 293 -15.81 8.38 22.49
C GLU A 293 -16.82 7.24 22.68
N SER A 294 -18.12 7.46 22.46
CA SER A 294 -19.08 6.35 22.42
C SER A 294 -18.96 5.49 21.16
N VAL A 295 -18.49 6.09 20.05
CA VAL A 295 -18.29 5.41 18.77
C VAL A 295 -16.93 4.72 18.74
N TRP A 296 -15.90 5.38 19.28
CA TRP A 296 -14.51 4.94 19.18
C TRP A 296 -13.89 4.51 20.52
N GLY A 297 -14.66 4.43 21.60
CA GLY A 297 -14.14 4.17 22.95
C GLY A 297 -13.59 2.76 23.19
N ASP A 298 -13.82 1.83 22.26
CA ASP A 298 -13.20 0.50 22.25
C ASP A 298 -11.82 0.49 21.56
N CYS A 299 -11.36 1.65 21.08
CA CYS A 299 -10.05 1.84 20.48
C CYS A 299 -8.99 2.06 21.55
N GLU A 300 -7.76 1.64 21.23
CA GLU A 300 -6.62 1.82 22.12
C GLU A 300 -6.31 3.31 22.28
N GLN A 301 -6.19 3.77 23.53
CA GLN A 301 -5.74 5.13 23.81
C GLN A 301 -4.21 5.21 23.69
N VAL A 302 -3.75 6.24 23.01
CA VAL A 302 -2.32 6.53 22.84
C VAL A 302 -1.81 7.28 24.07
N PRO A 303 -0.74 6.83 24.73
CA PRO A 303 -0.08 7.59 25.79
C PRO A 303 0.53 8.89 25.23
N LEU A 304 0.12 10.04 25.79
CA LEU A 304 0.49 11.36 25.28
C LEU A 304 1.67 12.02 26.00
N ASP A 305 2.05 11.51 27.18
CA ASP A 305 3.19 11.98 27.98
C ASP A 305 3.21 13.53 28.15
N LEU A 306 2.05 14.13 28.46
CA LEU A 306 1.93 15.59 28.67
C LEU A 306 2.44 15.98 30.08
N GLU A 307 3.07 17.16 30.20
CA GLU A 307 3.62 17.61 31.48
C GLU A 307 2.50 17.92 32.48
N GLY A 308 2.43 17.19 33.60
CA GLY A 308 1.46 17.43 34.68
C GLY A 308 0.70 16.20 35.19
N GLU A 309 0.92 15.01 34.61
CA GLU A 309 0.45 13.75 35.18
C GLU A 309 1.39 13.25 36.30
N GLU A 310 1.33 13.89 37.48
CA GLU A 310 1.76 13.32 38.78
C GLU A 310 0.55 13.01 39.67
#